data_AF-A0A2U3KTN7-F1
#
_entry.id   AF-A0A2U3KTN7-F1
#
_cell.length_a   1.000
_cell.length_b   1.000
_cell.length_c   1.000
_cell.angle_alpha   90.00
_cell.angle_beta   90.00
_cell.angle_gamma   90.00
#
_symmetry.space_group_name_H-M   'P 1'
#
loop_
_entity.id
_entity.type
_entity.pdbx_description
1 polymer ?
#
loop_
_entity_poly.entity_id
_entity_poly.type
_entity_poly.pdbx_seq_one_letter_code
_entity_poly.pdbx_strand_id
1 'polypeptide(L)' 'MAKCEKCGAEVASKEDLYEVQGIQVCEDCKIKSAHSPSQPCG' A
#
# COMPACT_ATOMS: atom_id res chain seq x y z
N MET A 1 -3.23 -3.69 16.12
CA MET A 1 -2.48 -2.52 15.64
C MET A 1 -1.32 -3.04 14.80
N ALA A 2 -1.30 -2.69 13.51
CA ALA A 2 -0.20 -2.99 12.61
C ALA A 2 0.31 -1.68 11.98
N LYS A 3 1.50 -1.69 11.39
CA LYS A 3 2.14 -0.47 10.88
C LYS A 3 2.44 -0.62 9.40
N CYS A 4 2.06 0.37 8.60
CA CYS A 4 2.44 0.46 7.19
C CYS A 4 3.96 0.64 7.08
N GLU A 5 4.63 -0.21 6.33
CA GLU A 5 6.09 -0.13 6.14
C GLU A 5 6.50 1.02 5.22
N LYS A 6 5.59 1.53 4.38
CA LYS A 6 5.86 2.62 3.44
C LYS A 6 5.74 4.01 4.08
N CYS A 7 4.69 4.27 4.85
CA CYS A 7 4.43 5.59 5.45
C CYS A 7 4.47 5.61 6.98
N GLY A 8 4.55 4.44 7.64
CA GLY A 8 4.57 4.34 9.09
C GLY A 8 3.22 4.53 9.77
N ALA A 9 2.11 4.66 9.02
CA ALA A 9 0.78 4.79 9.59
C ALA A 9 0.38 3.53 10.39
N GLU A 10 -0.21 3.73 11.57
CA GLU A 10 -0.83 2.65 12.33
C GLU A 10 -2.23 2.35 11.79
N VAL A 11 -2.48 1.08 11.50
CA VAL A 11 -3.78 0.55 11.08
C VAL A 11 -4.32 -0.39 12.16
N ALA A 12 -5.65 -0.53 12.19
CA ALA A 12 -6.35 -1.29 13.21
C ALA A 12 -5.82 -2.73 13.30
N SER A 13 -5.69 -3.39 12.15
CA SER A 13 -5.30 -4.79 12.07
C SER A 13 -4.33 -5.06 10.91
N LYS A 14 -3.65 -6.21 10.94
CA LYS A 14 -2.75 -6.64 9.84
C LYS A 14 -3.51 -6.96 8.55
N GLU A 15 -4.78 -7.29 8.66
CA GLU A 15 -5.73 -7.49 7.54
C GLU A 15 -6.01 -6.21 6.75
N ASP A 16 -5.83 -5.03 7.36
CA ASP A 16 -5.89 -3.72 6.69
C ASP A 16 -4.58 -3.35 5.95
N LEU A 17 -3.56 -4.20 6.05
CA LEU A 17 -2.32 -4.07 5.28
C LEU A 17 -2.39 -4.92 4.01
N TYR A 18 -1.93 -4.35 2.92
CA TYR A 18 -1.84 -4.96 1.61
C TYR A 18 -0.38 -5.19 1.26
N GLU A 19 -0.08 -6.31 0.63
CA GLU A 19 1.25 -6.56 0.08
C GLU A 19 1.39 -5.86 -1.27
N VAL A 20 2.35 -4.96 -1.38
CA VAL A 20 2.67 -4.27 -2.63
C VAL A 20 4.18 -4.29 -2.82
N GLN A 21 4.65 -4.89 -3.91
CA GLN A 21 6.09 -5.03 -4.20
C GLN A 21 6.88 -5.71 -3.05
N GLY A 22 6.26 -6.64 -2.33
CA GLY A 22 6.89 -7.39 -1.23
C GLY A 22 6.99 -6.67 0.11
N ILE A 23 6.31 -5.51 0.27
CA ILE A 23 6.20 -4.80 1.56
C ILE A 23 4.72 -4.68 1.98
N GLN A 24 4.45 -4.65 3.29
CA GLN A 24 3.10 -4.45 3.82
C GLN A 24 2.77 -2.96 3.93
N VAL A 25 1.72 -2.53 3.24
CA VAL A 25 1.32 -1.12 3.16
C VAL A 25 -0.16 -0.93 3.47
N CYS A 26 -0.53 0.23 4.03
CA CYS A 26 -1.94 0.58 4.21
C CYS A 26 -2.66 0.81 2.87
N GLU A 27 -4.00 0.86 2.91
CA GLU A 27 -4.84 1.06 1.72
C GLU A 27 -4.45 2.30 0.90
N ASP A 28 -4.19 3.44 1.53
CA ASP A 28 -3.78 4.67 0.84
C ASP A 28 -2.47 4.48 0.04
N CYS A 29 -1.50 3.82 0.68
CA CYS A 29 -0.23 3.50 0.04
C CYS A 29 -0.40 2.47 -1.09
N LYS A 30 -1.34 1.54 -0.97
CA LYS A 30 -1.71 0.59 -2.03
C LYS A 30 -2.32 1.31 -3.23
N ILE A 31 -3.29 2.21 -3.02
CA ILE A 31 -3.93 2.99 -4.09
C ILE A 31 -2.88 3.86 -4.82
N LYS A 32 -2.01 4.55 -4.07
CA LYS A 32 -0.92 5.35 -4.66
C LYS A 32 0.08 4.51 -5.43
N SER A 33 0.38 3.30 -4.98
CA SER A 33 1.30 2.38 -5.69
C SER A 33 0.64 1.70 -6.90
N ALA A 34 -0.67 1.46 -6.86
CA ALA A 34 -1.44 0.96 -8.01
C ALA A 34 -1.52 2.00 -9.13
N HIS A 35 -1.45 3.29 -8.79
CA HIS A 35 -1.21 4.40 -9.73
C HIS A 35 0.25 4.52 -10.19
N SER A 36 1.00 3.40 -10.22
CA SER A 36 2.17 3.35 -11.09
C SER A 36 1.66 3.55 -12.53
N PRO A 37 2.11 4.58 -13.29
CA PRO A 37 1.70 4.79 -14.67
C PRO A 37 2.37 3.76 -15.58
N SER A 38 2.18 2.47 -15.30
CA SER A 38 2.50 1.39 -16.22
C SER A 38 1.31 1.19 -17.15
N GLN A 39 1.01 2.22 -17.94
CA GLN A 39 0.35 2.16 -19.24
C GLN A 39 0.19 3.61 -19.76
N PRO A 40 0.97 4.06 -20.76
CA PRO A 40 0.37 4.98 -21.71
C PRO A 40 -0.83 4.24 -22.33
N CYS A 41 -2.03 4.79 -22.22
CA CYS A 41 -3.09 4.48 -23.18
C CYS A 41 -2.55 4.89 -24.56
N GLY A 42 -2.08 3.92 -25.34
CA GLY A 42 -1.64 4.07 -26.72
C GLY A 42 -2.57 3.30 -27.63
#